data_AF-A0A7V1WAW8-F1
#
_entry.id   AF-A0A7V1WAW8-F1
#
_cell.length_a   1.000
_cell.length_b   1.000
_cell.length_c   1.000
_cell.angle_alpha   90.00
_cell.angle_beta   90.00
_cell.angle_gamma   90.00
#
_symmetry.space_group_name_H-M   'P 1'
#
loop_
_entity.id
_entity.type
_entity.pdbx_description
1 polymer ?
#
loop_
_entity_poly.entity_id
_entity_poly.type
_entity_poly.pdbx_seq_one_letter_code
_entity_poly.pdbx_strand_id
1 'polypeptide(L)'
;MATVKSAESAPIHPGCLPPWDTADIPAPPPFSVRNALRLIGPAAIALGMSIGSGEWLLGPAVTAKYGAALLWVATVSIILQTLLNQEMIRYTLATGEPMFTGFIRTRPGPRFWGPLYTVLFFLQIGWPGWALSAATAITAAWVGRLTTDADQALILNWGYATFIVSLLIIAFGRKVEKTLERAEWFMIGWILLFLLIVGLFCVDPSTWGRVGAGFLGLGGRPLPEG
;
A
#
# COMPACT_ATOMS: atom_id res chain seq x y z
N MET A 1 26.92 9.44 33.96
CA MET A 1 26.58 9.10 32.57
C MET A 1 27.40 7.86 32.23
N ALA A 2 26.79 6.67 32.34
CA ALA A 2 27.51 5.41 32.19
C ALA A 2 27.63 5.08 30.70
N THR A 3 28.84 5.17 30.17
CA THR A 3 29.21 4.64 28.85
C THR A 3 29.08 3.13 28.89
N VAL A 4 28.04 2.59 28.25
CA VAL A 4 27.94 1.16 27.97
C VAL A 4 29.07 0.85 26.99
N LYS A 5 30.09 0.15 27.47
CA LYS A 5 31.21 -0.34 26.65
C LYS A 5 30.63 -1.35 25.67
N SER A 6 30.61 -1.00 24.38
CA SER A 6 30.15 -1.89 23.31
C SER A 6 30.95 -3.19 23.39
N ALA A 7 30.27 -4.29 23.71
CA ALA A 7 30.87 -5.60 23.71
C ALA A 7 31.25 -5.93 22.26
N GLU A 8 32.51 -6.28 22.02
CA GLU A 8 33.02 -6.66 20.70
C GLU A 8 32.23 -7.88 20.21
N SER A 9 31.22 -7.64 19.37
CA SER A 9 30.31 -8.67 18.89
C SER A 9 31.04 -9.58 17.92
N ALA A 10 30.87 -10.90 18.07
CA ALA A 10 31.43 -11.90 17.16
C ALA A 10 31.15 -11.54 15.69
N PRO A 11 32.08 -11.82 14.76
CA PRO A 11 31.93 -11.45 13.35
C PRO A 11 30.69 -12.14 12.76
N ILE A 12 29.67 -11.33 12.41
CA ILE A 12 28.44 -11.80 11.78
C ILE A 12 28.74 -12.08 10.30
N HIS A 13 28.39 -13.26 9.82
CA HIS A 13 28.60 -13.62 8.41
C HIS A 13 27.76 -12.71 7.50
N PRO A 14 28.38 -11.96 6.56
CA PRO A 14 27.69 -10.89 5.82
C PRO A 14 26.84 -11.39 4.64
N GLY A 15 26.91 -12.68 4.34
CA GLY A 15 26.23 -13.29 3.20
C GLY A 15 26.99 -13.05 1.91
N CYS A 16 26.27 -12.71 0.84
CA CYS A 16 26.82 -12.47 -0.49
C CYS A 16 27.13 -10.99 -0.79
N LEU A 17 26.98 -10.09 0.18
CA LEU A 17 27.30 -8.66 0.08
C LEU A 17 28.38 -8.25 1.09
N PRO A 18 28.96 -7.03 0.99
CA PRO A 18 29.94 -6.53 1.95
C PRO A 18 29.43 -6.54 3.40
N PRO A 19 30.32 -6.69 4.40
CA PRO A 19 29.93 -6.68 5.81
C PRO A 19 29.29 -5.37 6.25
N TRP A 20 28.44 -5.45 7.28
CA TRP A 20 27.81 -4.28 7.88
C TRP A 20 28.84 -3.44 8.62
N ASP A 21 28.72 -2.13 8.48
CA ASP A 21 29.40 -1.17 9.35
C ASP A 21 28.67 -1.10 10.69
N THR A 22 29.41 -0.82 11.76
CA THR A 22 28.83 -0.61 13.09
C THR A 22 28.62 0.88 13.32
N ALA A 23 27.41 1.26 13.73
CA ALA A 23 27.06 2.64 14.06
C ALA A 23 26.15 2.67 15.29
N ASP A 24 26.32 3.69 16.13
CA ASP A 24 25.42 3.93 17.25
C ASP A 24 24.06 4.41 16.75
N ILE A 25 23.00 3.71 17.13
CA ILE A 25 21.64 4.09 16.79
C ILE A 25 21.19 5.17 17.78
N PRO A 26 20.68 6.33 17.30
CA PRO A 26 20.18 7.37 18.20
C PRO A 26 19.00 6.84 19.03
N ALA A 27 18.90 7.30 20.28
CA ALA A 27 17.81 6.90 21.16
C ALA A 27 16.45 7.24 20.52
N PRO A 28 15.45 6.35 20.63
CA PRO A 28 14.14 6.60 20.05
C PRO A 28 13.54 7.87 20.69
N PRO A 29 12.83 8.71 19.91
CA PRO A 29 12.16 9.87 20.47
C PRO A 29 11.16 9.42 21.54
N PRO A 30 10.98 10.20 22.62
CA PRO A 30 10.07 9.82 23.70
C PRO A 30 8.64 9.70 23.14
N PHE A 31 7.91 8.69 23.63
CA PHE A 31 6.54 8.46 23.21
C PHE A 31 5.67 9.66 23.59
N SER A 32 5.14 10.35 22.59
CA SER A 32 4.17 11.43 22.76
C SER A 32 3.24 11.45 21.56
N VAL A 33 1.99 11.88 21.73
CA VAL A 33 1.01 12.00 20.64
C VAL A 33 1.56 12.84 19.50
N ARG A 34 2.31 13.91 19.82
CA ARG A 34 2.97 14.77 18.83
C ARG A 34 4.05 14.03 18.03
N ASN A 35 4.87 13.22 18.69
CA ASN A 35 5.91 12.45 18.01
C ASN A 35 5.31 11.30 17.18
N ALA A 36 4.23 10.68 17.66
CA ALA A 36 3.48 9.68 16.89
C ALA A 36 2.89 10.30 15.61
N LEU A 37 2.23 11.45 15.70
CA LEU A 37 1.68 12.14 14.53
C LEU A 37 2.75 12.59 13.52
N ARG A 38 3.93 13.01 14.01
CA ARG A 38 5.08 13.34 13.13
C ARG A 38 5.63 12.12 12.39
N LEU A 39 5.58 10.95 13.01
CA LEU A 39 5.98 9.69 12.38
C LEU A 39 4.95 9.22 11.34
N ILE A 40 3.67 9.56 11.54
CA ILE A 40 2.57 9.21 10.64
C ILE A 40 2.62 10.02 9.33
N GLY A 41 3.15 11.25 9.32
CA GLY A 41 3.21 12.09 8.10
C GLY A 41 3.83 11.38 6.88
N PRO A 42 5.07 10.89 6.96
CA PRO A 42 5.68 10.08 5.90
C PRO A 42 4.92 8.77 5.64
N ALA A 43 4.37 8.16 6.69
CA ALA A 43 3.56 6.94 6.54
C ALA A 43 2.25 7.20 5.79
N ALA A 44 1.68 8.41 5.85
CA ALA A 44 0.47 8.77 5.12
C ALA A 44 0.67 8.79 3.61
N ILE A 45 1.85 9.19 3.13
CA ILE A 45 2.23 9.08 1.71
C ILE A 45 2.29 7.60 1.31
N ALA A 46 2.92 6.76 2.14
CA ALA A 46 2.97 5.31 1.90
C ALA A 46 1.59 4.65 1.95
N LEU A 47 0.71 5.09 2.87
CA LEU A 47 -0.68 4.65 2.97
C LEU A 47 -1.49 5.09 1.75
N GLY A 48 -1.32 6.33 1.29
CA GLY A 48 -1.96 6.85 0.06
C GLY A 48 -1.59 6.02 -1.16
N MET A 49 -0.30 5.69 -1.33
CA MET A 49 0.15 4.78 -2.39
C MET A 49 -0.36 3.34 -2.23
N SER A 50 -0.61 2.90 -0.99
CA SER A 50 -1.14 1.56 -0.73
C SER A 50 -2.64 1.46 -1.04
N ILE A 51 -3.39 2.57 -0.90
CA ILE A 51 -4.79 2.68 -1.27
C ILE A 51 -4.89 2.88 -2.80
N GLY A 52 -4.53 1.84 -3.55
CA GLY A 52 -4.47 1.83 -5.02
C GLY A 52 -5.77 1.38 -5.70
N SER A 53 -5.92 1.70 -6.99
CA SER A 53 -7.15 1.46 -7.77
C SER A 53 -7.59 0.00 -7.88
N GLY A 54 -6.67 -0.96 -7.74
CA GLY A 54 -6.95 -2.39 -7.87
C GLY A 54 -7.86 -2.94 -6.77
N GLU A 55 -7.65 -2.52 -5.52
CA GLU A 55 -8.49 -2.94 -4.38
C GLU A 55 -9.87 -2.29 -4.42
N TRP A 56 -9.96 -1.06 -4.93
CA TRP A 56 -11.23 -0.34 -5.12
C TRP A 56 -12.11 -0.92 -6.21
N LEU A 57 -11.54 -1.63 -7.19
CA LEU A 57 -12.32 -2.32 -8.20
C LEU A 57 -12.60 -3.76 -7.79
N LEU A 58 -11.56 -4.50 -7.36
CA LEU A 58 -11.67 -5.92 -7.02
C LEU A 58 -12.43 -6.13 -5.71
N GLY A 59 -12.21 -5.31 -4.69
CA GLY A 59 -12.88 -5.44 -3.38
C GLY A 59 -14.40 -5.36 -3.49
N PRO A 60 -14.97 -4.30 -4.09
CA PRO A 60 -16.40 -4.21 -4.34
C PRO A 60 -16.92 -5.28 -5.29
N ALA A 61 -16.18 -5.63 -6.35
CA ALA A 61 -16.60 -6.69 -7.27
C ALA A 61 -16.70 -8.06 -6.59
N VAL A 62 -15.70 -8.43 -5.78
CA VAL A 62 -15.67 -9.67 -5.00
C VAL A 62 -16.76 -9.65 -3.93
N THR A 63 -16.95 -8.54 -3.21
CA THR A 63 -17.99 -8.42 -2.18
C THR A 63 -19.40 -8.42 -2.79
N ALA A 64 -19.59 -7.84 -3.97
CA ALA A 64 -20.86 -7.89 -4.69
C ALA A 64 -21.19 -9.31 -5.16
N LYS A 65 -20.17 -10.08 -5.58
CA LYS A 65 -20.35 -11.45 -6.08
C LYS A 65 -20.49 -12.49 -4.96
N TYR A 66 -19.69 -12.38 -3.90
CA TYR A 66 -19.57 -13.40 -2.85
C TYR A 66 -20.10 -12.94 -1.48
N GLY A 67 -20.61 -11.71 -1.38
CA GLY A 67 -21.03 -11.13 -0.12
C GLY A 67 -19.89 -11.03 0.90
N ALA A 68 -20.22 -11.18 2.18
CA ALA A 68 -19.26 -11.11 3.27
C ALA A 68 -18.44 -12.41 3.47
N ALA A 69 -18.64 -13.44 2.64
CA ALA A 69 -18.05 -14.77 2.83
C ALA A 69 -16.52 -14.79 2.72
N LEU A 70 -15.93 -13.86 1.96
CA LEU A 70 -14.48 -13.80 1.72
C LEU A 70 -13.77 -12.74 2.56
N LEU A 71 -14.48 -11.98 3.39
CA LEU A 71 -13.89 -10.89 4.17
C LEU A 71 -12.87 -11.38 5.22
N TRP A 72 -12.98 -12.63 5.69
CA TRP A 72 -11.99 -13.21 6.59
C TRP A 72 -10.60 -13.32 5.95
N VAL A 73 -10.53 -13.48 4.62
CA VAL A 73 -9.26 -13.48 3.88
C VAL A 73 -8.58 -12.12 4.05
N ALA A 74 -9.34 -11.02 3.98
CA ALA A 74 -8.81 -9.69 4.24
C ALA A 74 -8.26 -9.57 5.67
N THR A 75 -8.94 -10.12 6.69
CA THR A 75 -8.43 -10.16 8.07
C THR A 75 -7.09 -10.86 8.16
N VAL A 76 -6.99 -12.06 7.59
CA VAL A 76 -5.74 -12.84 7.59
C VAL A 76 -4.64 -12.08 6.85
N SER A 77 -4.96 -11.51 5.68
CA SER A 77 -4.03 -10.69 4.91
C SER A 77 -3.54 -9.48 5.69
N ILE A 78 -4.41 -8.77 6.43
CA ILE A 78 -4.03 -7.62 7.26
C ILE A 78 -3.08 -8.04 8.37
N ILE A 79 -3.36 -9.16 9.05
CA ILE A 79 -2.50 -9.69 10.12
C ILE A 79 -1.13 -10.06 9.55
N LEU A 80 -1.09 -10.87 8.49
CA LEU A 80 0.16 -11.31 7.87
C LEU A 80 0.97 -10.13 7.31
N GLN A 81 0.31 -9.17 6.66
CA GLN A 81 0.97 -7.95 6.19
C GLN A 81 1.54 -7.13 7.34
N THR A 82 0.81 -7.02 8.46
CA THR A 82 1.29 -6.30 9.64
C THR A 82 2.53 -6.98 10.22
N LEU A 83 2.49 -8.30 10.40
CA LEU A 83 3.65 -9.07 10.89
C LEU A 83 4.85 -8.92 9.95
N LEU A 84 4.63 -9.09 8.64
CA LEU A 84 5.68 -8.94 7.64
C LEU A 84 6.29 -7.54 7.68
N ASN A 85 5.47 -6.48 7.68
CA ASN A 85 5.94 -5.09 7.74
C ASN A 85 6.73 -4.81 9.03
N GLN A 86 6.29 -5.34 10.17
CA GLN A 86 7.02 -5.19 11.43
C GLN A 86 8.40 -5.85 11.37
N GLU A 87 8.51 -7.05 10.81
CA GLU A 87 9.81 -7.72 10.67
C GLU A 87 10.72 -7.00 9.65
N MET A 88 10.16 -6.48 8.55
CA MET A 88 10.93 -5.65 7.61
C MET A 88 11.49 -4.39 8.28
N ILE A 89 10.69 -3.72 9.11
CA ILE A 89 11.13 -2.55 9.88
C ILE A 89 12.23 -2.93 10.87
N ARG A 90 12.06 -4.01 11.63
CA ARG A 90 13.09 -4.48 12.58
C ARG A 90 14.39 -4.82 11.88
N TYR A 91 14.33 -5.48 10.72
CA TYR A 91 15.50 -5.76 9.91
C TYR A 91 16.23 -4.46 9.52
N THR A 92 15.50 -3.47 9.02
CA THR A 92 16.09 -2.20 8.61
C THR A 92 16.64 -1.39 9.78
N LEU A 93 15.98 -1.40 10.94
CA LEU A 93 16.50 -0.77 12.15
C LEU A 93 17.76 -1.46 12.68
N ALA A 94 17.83 -2.79 12.59
CA ALA A 94 18.95 -3.57 13.09
C ALA A 94 20.19 -3.54 12.18
N THR A 95 19.98 -3.47 10.86
CA THR A 95 21.06 -3.61 9.86
C THR A 95 21.41 -2.32 9.12
N GLY A 96 20.56 -1.30 9.21
CA GLY A 96 20.71 -0.07 8.42
C GLY A 96 20.38 -0.22 6.93
N GLU A 97 19.96 -1.41 6.48
CA GLU A 97 19.64 -1.69 5.08
C GLU A 97 18.16 -2.05 4.89
N PRO A 98 17.56 -1.76 3.73
CA PRO A 98 16.22 -2.25 3.39
C PRO A 98 16.15 -3.79 3.37
N MET A 99 15.02 -4.36 3.77
CA MET A 99 14.80 -5.82 3.77
C MET A 99 15.15 -6.49 2.42
N PHE A 100 14.83 -5.85 1.30
CA PHE A 100 15.15 -6.38 -0.03
C PHE A 100 16.66 -6.55 -0.26
N THR A 101 17.48 -5.65 0.28
CA THR A 101 18.95 -5.82 0.28
C THR A 101 19.34 -7.04 1.11
N GLY A 102 18.66 -7.28 2.23
CA GLY A 102 18.82 -8.50 3.02
C GLY A 102 18.56 -9.78 2.25
N PHE A 103 17.51 -9.83 1.42
CA PHE A 103 17.27 -10.99 0.54
C PHE A 103 18.39 -11.18 -0.47
N ILE A 104 18.92 -10.10 -1.04
CA ILE A 104 20.06 -10.12 -1.96
C ILE A 104 21.33 -10.69 -1.30
N ARG A 105 21.50 -10.54 0.02
CA ARG A 105 22.60 -11.17 0.79
C ARG A 105 22.49 -12.70 0.84
N THR A 106 21.31 -13.27 0.68
CA THR A 106 21.10 -14.72 0.77
C THR A 106 21.51 -15.42 -0.53
N ARG A 107 21.96 -16.68 -0.43
CA ARG A 107 22.17 -17.52 -1.63
C ARG A 107 20.83 -17.65 -2.40
N PRO A 108 20.79 -17.53 -3.74
CA PRO A 108 21.91 -17.65 -4.69
C PRO A 108 22.76 -16.38 -4.91
N GLY A 109 22.46 -15.30 -4.20
CA GLY A 109 23.26 -14.07 -4.18
C GLY A 109 22.77 -13.01 -5.18
N PRO A 110 23.50 -11.88 -5.26
CA PRO A 110 23.02 -10.68 -5.94
C PRO A 110 22.79 -10.84 -7.44
N ARG A 111 23.57 -11.70 -8.10
CA ARG A 111 23.45 -11.96 -9.54
C ARG A 111 22.14 -12.65 -9.91
N PHE A 112 21.49 -13.35 -8.97
CA PHE A 112 20.20 -13.97 -9.18
C PHE A 112 19.06 -13.08 -8.66
N TRP A 113 19.16 -12.65 -7.40
CA TRP A 113 18.10 -11.88 -6.74
C TRP A 113 17.88 -10.50 -7.38
N GLY A 114 18.95 -9.81 -7.80
CA GLY A 114 18.86 -8.48 -8.41
C GLY A 114 18.01 -8.45 -9.69
N PRO A 115 18.33 -9.28 -10.71
CA PRO A 115 17.51 -9.39 -11.91
C PRO A 115 16.11 -9.90 -11.62
N LEU A 116 15.96 -10.90 -10.76
CA LEU A 116 14.64 -11.46 -10.42
C LEU A 116 13.72 -10.40 -9.83
N TYR A 117 14.17 -9.65 -8.82
CA TYR A 117 13.35 -8.59 -8.21
C TYR A 117 13.07 -7.45 -9.19
N THR A 118 14.03 -7.08 -10.03
CA THR A 118 13.81 -6.08 -11.09
C THR A 118 12.68 -6.51 -12.03
N VAL A 119 12.69 -7.76 -12.50
CA VAL A 119 11.65 -8.30 -13.39
C VAL A 119 10.30 -8.36 -12.68
N LEU A 120 10.26 -8.87 -11.44
CA LEU A 120 9.02 -8.94 -10.66
C LEU A 120 8.42 -7.55 -10.42
N PHE A 121 9.24 -6.57 -10.08
CA PHE A 121 8.81 -5.20 -9.87
C PHE A 121 8.27 -4.57 -11.16
N PHE A 122 8.95 -4.79 -12.29
CA PHE A 122 8.47 -4.35 -13.60
C PHE A 122 7.14 -5.02 -13.98
N LEU A 123 6.99 -6.32 -13.73
CA LEU A 123 5.73 -7.02 -13.98
C LEU A 123 4.60 -6.55 -13.06
N GLN A 124 4.92 -6.04 -11.86
CA GLN A 124 3.95 -5.53 -10.91
C GLN A 124 3.49 -4.10 -11.23
N ILE A 125 4.42 -3.19 -11.53
CA ILE A 125 4.15 -1.73 -11.61
C ILE A 125 4.40 -1.15 -13.01
N GLY A 126 5.05 -1.88 -13.92
CA GLY A 126 5.38 -1.40 -15.27
C GLY A 126 4.17 -1.21 -16.19
N TRP A 127 3.00 -1.72 -15.81
CA TRP A 127 1.76 -1.59 -16.58
C TRP A 127 1.02 -0.29 -16.22
N PRO A 128 0.40 0.40 -17.19
CA PRO A 128 -0.37 1.63 -16.94
C PRO A 128 -1.74 1.36 -16.28
N GLY A 129 -1.85 0.31 -15.46
CA GLY A 129 -3.11 -0.14 -14.87
C GLY A 129 -3.76 0.91 -13.96
N TRP A 130 -2.96 1.70 -13.22
CA TRP A 130 -3.48 2.75 -12.35
C TRP A 130 -4.03 3.94 -13.13
N ALA A 131 -3.31 4.39 -14.17
CA ALA A 131 -3.76 5.46 -15.05
C ALA A 131 -5.06 5.06 -15.79
N LEU A 132 -5.12 3.82 -16.30
CA LEU A 132 -6.32 3.30 -16.94
C LEU A 132 -7.49 3.17 -15.96
N SER A 133 -7.25 2.70 -14.73
CA SER A 133 -8.31 2.61 -13.72
C SER A 133 -8.89 3.98 -13.36
N ALA A 134 -8.02 4.99 -13.18
CA ALA A 134 -8.45 6.36 -12.94
C ALA A 134 -9.24 6.93 -14.13
N ALA A 135 -8.75 6.69 -15.35
CA ALA A 135 -9.43 7.11 -16.57
C ALA A 135 -10.81 6.45 -16.76
N THR A 136 -10.95 5.17 -16.40
CA THR A 136 -12.23 4.46 -16.39
C THR A 136 -13.20 5.11 -15.40
N ALA A 137 -12.75 5.45 -14.19
CA ALA A 137 -13.58 6.13 -13.20
C ALA A 137 -14.01 7.53 -13.66
N ILE A 138 -13.10 8.32 -14.26
CA ILE A 138 -13.41 9.63 -14.84
C ILE A 138 -14.43 9.48 -15.97
N THR A 139 -14.24 8.49 -16.84
CA THR A 139 -15.15 8.22 -17.95
C THR A 139 -16.53 7.81 -17.47
N ALA A 140 -16.62 6.92 -16.47
CA ALA A 140 -17.89 6.52 -15.86
C ALA A 140 -18.63 7.72 -15.26
N ALA A 141 -17.93 8.60 -14.56
CA ALA A 141 -18.49 9.82 -14.00
C ALA A 141 -18.96 10.80 -15.10
N TRP A 142 -18.22 10.90 -16.21
CA TRP A 142 -18.56 11.77 -17.33
C TRP A 142 -19.80 11.30 -18.10
N VAL A 143 -19.87 10.00 -18.39
CA VAL A 143 -20.98 9.43 -19.17
C VAL A 143 -22.21 9.15 -18.27
N GLY A 144 -22.02 9.09 -16.95
CA GLY A 144 -23.09 8.85 -15.97
C GLY A 144 -23.57 7.39 -15.92
N ARG A 145 -22.77 6.45 -16.43
CA ARG A 145 -23.04 5.00 -16.39
C ARG A 145 -21.75 4.21 -16.30
N LEU A 146 -21.86 2.92 -16.00
CA LEU A 146 -20.73 2.00 -16.10
C LEU A 146 -20.17 2.01 -17.54
N THR A 147 -18.83 2.01 -17.62
CA THR A 147 -18.10 1.98 -18.88
C THR A 147 -18.30 0.64 -19.59
N THR A 148 -18.39 0.72 -20.91
CA THR A 148 -18.53 -0.42 -21.83
C THR A 148 -17.41 -0.37 -22.86
N ASP A 149 -17.28 -1.42 -23.67
CA ASP A 149 -16.27 -1.49 -24.73
C ASP A 149 -16.36 -0.32 -25.73
N ALA A 150 -17.56 0.25 -25.92
CA ALA A 150 -17.77 1.44 -26.76
C ALA A 150 -17.06 2.71 -26.23
N ASP A 151 -16.76 2.78 -24.92
CA ASP A 151 -16.13 3.94 -24.29
C ASP A 151 -14.59 3.85 -24.30
N GLN A 152 -14.01 2.79 -24.88
CA GLN A 152 -12.57 2.51 -24.83
C GLN A 152 -11.71 3.69 -25.31
N ALA A 153 -12.12 4.37 -26.40
CA ALA A 153 -11.39 5.52 -26.91
C ALA A 153 -11.38 6.69 -25.91
N LEU A 154 -12.50 6.92 -25.21
CA LEU A 154 -12.62 7.96 -24.20
C LEU A 154 -11.77 7.64 -22.96
N ILE A 155 -11.75 6.37 -22.54
CA ILE A 155 -10.89 5.89 -21.46
C ILE A 155 -9.41 6.12 -21.81
N LEU A 156 -8.98 5.75 -23.02
CA LEU A 156 -7.59 5.95 -23.44
C LEU A 156 -7.21 7.43 -23.47
N ASN A 157 -8.09 8.31 -23.95
CA ASN A 157 -7.85 9.75 -23.97
C ASN A 157 -7.67 10.31 -22.55
N TRP A 158 -8.54 9.94 -21.61
CA TRP A 158 -8.39 10.32 -20.20
C TRP A 158 -7.13 9.71 -19.58
N GLY A 159 -6.77 8.48 -19.96
CA GLY A 159 -5.54 7.82 -19.53
C GLY A 159 -4.29 8.60 -19.93
N TYR A 160 -4.19 8.99 -21.21
CA TYR A 160 -3.08 9.83 -21.67
C TYR A 160 -3.09 11.21 -21.02
N ALA A 161 -4.25 11.85 -20.89
CA ALA A 161 -4.36 13.17 -20.28
C ALA A 161 -3.89 13.16 -18.81
N THR A 162 -4.39 12.21 -18.01
CA THR A 162 -4.00 12.05 -16.59
C THR A 162 -2.53 11.67 -16.43
N PHE A 163 -2.00 10.83 -17.32
CA PHE A 163 -0.57 10.50 -17.34
C PHE A 163 0.30 11.74 -17.64
N ILE A 164 -0.06 12.53 -18.65
CA ILE A 164 0.66 13.77 -18.99
C ILE A 164 0.58 14.77 -17.83
N VAL A 165 -0.60 14.97 -17.24
CA VAL A 165 -0.76 15.83 -16.06
C VAL A 165 0.14 15.39 -14.92
N SER A 166 0.20 14.09 -14.63
CA SER A 166 1.07 13.53 -13.59
C SER A 166 2.56 13.79 -13.89
N LEU A 167 2.98 13.59 -15.15
CA LEU A 167 4.33 13.91 -15.59
C LEU A 167 4.66 15.40 -15.43
N LEU A 168 3.74 16.30 -15.78
CA LEU A 168 3.92 17.75 -15.63
C LEU A 168 4.04 18.15 -14.15
N ILE A 169 3.20 17.59 -13.27
CA ILE A 169 3.30 17.84 -11.83
C ILE A 169 4.68 17.44 -11.29
N ILE A 170 5.20 16.28 -11.71
CA ILE A 170 6.53 15.81 -11.33
C ILE A 170 7.63 16.71 -11.92
N ALA A 171 7.53 17.07 -13.20
CA ALA A 171 8.55 17.85 -13.89
C ALA A 171 8.70 19.28 -13.35
N PHE A 172 7.61 19.90 -12.88
CA PHE A 172 7.60 21.30 -12.43
C PHE A 172 7.46 21.48 -10.90
N GLY A 173 7.34 20.39 -10.14
CA GLY A 173 7.15 20.43 -8.69
C GLY A 173 8.41 20.87 -7.94
N ARG A 174 8.52 22.16 -7.58
CA ARG A 174 9.65 22.67 -6.75
C ARG A 174 9.79 21.99 -5.38
N LYS A 175 8.69 21.44 -4.83
CA LYS A 175 8.64 20.65 -3.58
C LYS A 175 7.58 19.56 -3.71
N VAL A 176 7.91 18.51 -4.48
CA VAL A 176 7.00 17.39 -4.78
C VAL A 176 6.48 16.75 -3.49
N GLU A 177 7.37 16.43 -2.54
CA GLU A 177 7.01 15.70 -1.31
C GLU A 177 5.92 16.37 -0.47
N LYS A 178 6.09 17.65 -0.10
CA LYS A 178 5.09 18.37 0.73
C LYS A 178 3.76 18.61 0.02
N THR A 179 3.80 18.71 -1.30
CA THR A 179 2.58 18.90 -2.11
C THR A 179 1.82 17.59 -2.20
N LEU A 180 2.53 16.48 -2.46
CA LEU A 180 1.97 15.13 -2.44
C LEU A 180 1.41 14.78 -1.07
N GLU A 181 2.15 15.03 0.02
CA GLU A 181 1.68 14.76 1.38
C GLU A 181 0.31 15.42 1.65
N ARG A 182 0.15 16.69 1.30
CA ARG A 182 -1.12 17.41 1.49
C ARG A 182 -2.23 16.88 0.60
N ALA A 183 -1.92 16.55 -0.65
CA ALA A 183 -2.90 15.99 -1.59
C ALA A 183 -3.39 14.62 -1.10
N GLU A 184 -2.48 13.74 -0.67
CA GLU A 184 -2.80 12.42 -0.11
C GLU A 184 -3.68 12.53 1.14
N TRP A 185 -3.33 13.40 2.09
CA TRP A 185 -4.16 13.63 3.27
C TRP A 185 -5.56 14.11 2.92
N PHE A 186 -5.68 15.01 1.94
CA PHE A 186 -6.97 15.46 1.45
C PHE A 186 -7.78 14.32 0.81
N MET A 187 -7.16 13.55 -0.09
CA MET A 187 -7.81 12.43 -0.77
C MET A 187 -8.28 11.36 0.21
N ILE A 188 -7.41 10.93 1.13
CA ILE A 188 -7.74 9.96 2.18
C ILE A 188 -8.90 10.48 3.03
N GLY A 189 -8.83 11.73 3.51
CA GLY A 189 -9.89 12.34 4.30
C GLY A 189 -11.22 12.41 3.54
N TRP A 190 -11.18 12.80 2.27
CA TRP A 190 -12.35 12.89 1.41
C TRP A 190 -13.00 11.53 1.16
N ILE A 191 -12.20 10.52 0.82
CA ILE A 191 -12.68 9.15 0.55
C ILE A 191 -13.30 8.54 1.80
N LEU A 192 -12.63 8.66 2.95
CA LEU A 192 -13.16 8.15 4.23
C LEU A 192 -14.45 8.85 4.62
N LEU A 193 -14.52 10.17 4.46
CA LEU A 193 -15.73 10.94 4.73
C LEU A 193 -16.88 10.50 3.81
N PHE A 194 -16.61 10.37 2.51
CA PHE A 194 -17.60 9.92 1.53
C PHE A 194 -18.13 8.53 1.87
N LEU A 195 -17.25 7.56 2.12
CA LEU A 195 -17.64 6.20 2.52
C LEU A 195 -18.42 6.17 3.82
N LEU A 196 -18.03 6.99 4.81
CA LEU A 196 -18.75 7.08 6.07
C LEU A 196 -20.17 7.61 5.86
N ILE A 197 -20.34 8.66 5.06
CA ILE A 197 -21.67 9.20 4.73
C ILE A 197 -22.52 8.15 4.02
N VAL A 198 -22.00 7.52 2.95
CA VAL A 198 -22.73 6.47 2.23
C VAL A 198 -23.06 5.30 3.14
N GLY A 199 -22.12 4.87 3.99
CA GLY A 199 -22.33 3.77 4.93
C GLY A 199 -23.39 4.08 5.97
N LEU A 200 -23.42 5.29 6.52
CA LEU A 200 -24.37 5.65 7.58
C LEU A 200 -25.78 5.90 7.05
N PHE A 201 -25.91 6.48 5.85
CA PHE A 201 -27.21 6.90 5.31
C PHE A 201 -27.80 5.97 4.26
N CYS A 202 -26.97 5.18 3.56
CA CYS A 202 -27.43 4.32 2.46
C CYS A 202 -27.34 2.81 2.75
N VAL A 203 -26.85 2.39 3.92
CA VAL A 203 -26.66 0.97 4.25
C VAL A 203 -27.49 0.57 5.47
N ASP A 204 -28.27 -0.50 5.33
CA ASP A 204 -29.07 -1.04 6.42
C ASP A 204 -28.22 -1.46 7.64
N PRO A 205 -28.67 -1.20 8.88
CA PRO A 205 -27.98 -1.61 10.11
C PRO A 205 -27.65 -3.11 10.17
N SER A 206 -28.50 -3.97 9.60
CA SER A 206 -28.28 -5.42 9.56
C SER A 206 -27.07 -5.80 8.69
N THR A 207 -26.73 -4.99 7.70
CA THR A 207 -25.58 -5.22 6.82
C THR A 207 -24.26 -5.01 7.56
N TRP A 208 -24.19 -4.04 8.47
CA TRP A 208 -23.02 -3.82 9.32
C TRP A 208 -22.66 -5.05 10.16
N GLY A 209 -23.66 -5.69 10.77
CA GLY A 209 -23.48 -6.93 11.52
C GLY A 209 -22.97 -8.08 10.64
N ARG A 210 -23.53 -8.25 9.44
CA ARG A 210 -23.09 -9.28 8.48
C ARG A 210 -21.66 -9.07 8.01
N VAL A 211 -21.29 -7.82 7.66
CA VAL A 211 -19.94 -7.46 7.23
C VAL A 211 -18.94 -7.68 8.37
N GLY A 212 -19.26 -7.22 9.58
CA GLY A 212 -18.43 -7.44 10.77
C GLY A 212 -18.22 -8.94 11.06
N ALA A 213 -19.27 -9.74 11.00
CA ALA A 213 -19.18 -11.20 11.13
C ALA A 213 -18.38 -11.84 9.99
N GLY A 214 -18.45 -11.27 8.78
CA GLY A 214 -17.69 -11.72 7.61
C GLY A 214 -16.18 -11.68 7.81
N PHE A 215 -15.64 -10.65 8.47
CA PHE A 215 -14.22 -10.56 8.83
C PHE A 215 -13.76 -11.68 9.77
N LEU A 216 -14.69 -12.32 10.49
CA LEU A 216 -14.44 -13.48 11.34
C LEU A 216 -14.79 -14.82 10.65
N GLY A 217 -15.21 -14.79 9.39
CA GLY A 217 -15.65 -15.96 8.62
C GLY A 217 -17.08 -16.42 8.95
N LEU A 218 -17.83 -15.65 9.74
CA LEU A 218 -19.16 -15.99 10.25
C LEU A 218 -20.32 -15.34 9.46
N GLY A 219 -20.01 -14.49 8.48
CA GLY A 219 -21.00 -13.66 7.75
C GLY A 219 -21.38 -14.14 6.35
N GLY A 220 -20.89 -15.30 5.91
CA GLY A 220 -21.05 -15.78 4.53
C GLY A 220 -22.39 -16.47 4.24
N ARG A 221 -23.05 -16.09 3.13
CA ARG A 221 -23.96 -17.01 2.42
C ARG A 221 -23.13 -18.17 1.83
N PRO A 222 -23.72 -19.37 1.62
CA PRO A 222 -23.04 -20.43 0.88
C PRO A 222 -22.50 -19.89 -0.46
N LEU A 223 -21.24 -20.20 -0.76
CA LEU A 223 -20.64 -19.80 -2.04
C LEU A 223 -21.46 -20.41 -3.17
N PRO A 224 -21.72 -19.69 -4.28
CA PRO A 224 -22.41 -20.26 -5.43
C PRO A 224 -21.66 -21.53 -5.89
N GLU A 225 -22.37 -22.64 -6.01
CA GLU A 225 -21.83 -23.83 -6.69
C GLU A 225 -21.60 -23.44 -8.16
N GLY A 226 -20.35 -23.55 -8.60
CA GLY A 226 -19.94 -23.28 -9.98
C GLY A 226 -20.34 -24.41 -10.93
#